data_AF-A0A086XR54-F1
#
_entry.id   AF-A0A086XR54-F1
#
_cell.length_a   1.000
_cell.length_b   1.000
_cell.length_c   1.000
_cell.angle_alpha   90.00
_cell.angle_beta   90.00
_cell.angle_gamma   90.00
#
_symmetry.space_group_name_H-M   'P 1'
#
loop_
_entity.id
_entity.type
_entity.pdbx_description
1 polymer ?
#
loop_
_entity_poly.entity_id
_entity_poly.type
_entity_poly.pdbx_seq_one_letter_code
_entity_poly.pdbx_strand_id
1 'polypeptide(L)'
;MPTKLLGHMRRLQAHGQRFAVEFRGDRVGDIKPAWARACQAAGIEGATPHTPRHTAITRAMQAGVPLADESAFFGVAVDILEKVCFHHSPAFQAATAEAMNRA
;
A
#
# COMPACT_ATOMS: atom_id res chain seq x y z
N MET A 1 2.65 -13.18 -1.02
CA MET A 1 3.15 -12.24 0.01
C MET A 1 4.54 -11.75 -0.38
N PRO A 2 4.85 -10.44 -0.28
CA PRO A 2 6.16 -9.90 -0.64
C PRO A 2 7.31 -10.56 0.14
N THR A 3 8.40 -10.90 -0.55
CA THR A 3 9.54 -11.66 0.01
C THR A 3 10.23 -10.94 1.17
N LYS A 4 10.40 -9.62 1.07
CA LYS A 4 11.00 -8.80 2.15
C LYS A 4 10.17 -8.88 3.44
N LEU A 5 8.85 -8.73 3.33
CA LEU A 5 7.95 -8.83 4.48
C LEU A 5 8.02 -10.23 5.11
N LEU A 6 7.97 -11.28 4.29
CA LEU A 6 8.11 -12.66 4.76
C LEU A 6 9.43 -12.89 5.51
N GLY A 7 10.54 -12.33 5.01
CA GLY A 7 11.85 -12.39 5.68
C GLY A 7 11.83 -11.73 7.06
N HIS A 8 11.18 -10.57 7.21
CA HIS A 8 10.99 -9.93 8.51
C HIS A 8 10.15 -10.79 9.45
N MET A 9 9.01 -11.31 8.99
CA MET A 9 8.11 -12.13 9.82
C MET A 9 8.78 -13.40 10.33
N ARG A 10 9.53 -14.10 9.46
CA ARG A 10 10.31 -15.30 9.86
C ARG A 10 11.34 -14.99 10.94
N ARG A 11 12.05 -13.87 10.80
CA ARG A 11 13.04 -13.44 11.80
C ARG A 11 12.37 -13.11 13.13
N LEU A 12 11.27 -12.36 13.10
CA LEU A 12 10.51 -12.02 14.30
C LEU A 12 9.98 -13.26 15.03
N GLN A 13 9.43 -14.22 14.28
CA GLN A 13 8.99 -15.50 14.82
C GLN A 13 10.14 -16.29 15.46
N ALA A 14 11.31 -16.33 14.82
CA ALA A 14 12.50 -16.98 15.38
C ALA A 14 12.99 -16.32 16.68
N HIS A 15 12.71 -15.03 16.89
CA HIS A 15 12.98 -14.30 18.13
C HIS A 15 11.89 -14.49 19.21
N GLY A 16 10.93 -15.40 19.00
CA GLY A 16 9.90 -15.72 19.98
C GLY A 16 8.65 -14.82 19.92
N GLN A 17 8.55 -13.95 18.92
CA GLN A 17 7.36 -13.11 18.73
C GLN A 17 6.14 -13.97 18.37
N ARG A 18 5.04 -13.79 19.10
CA ARG A 18 3.81 -14.60 18.97
C ARG A 18 2.75 -13.91 18.14
N PHE A 19 2.72 -12.58 18.14
CA PHE A 19 1.75 -11.77 17.38
C PHE A 19 2.42 -11.05 16.22
N ALA A 20 1.72 -10.84 15.10
CA ALA A 20 2.28 -10.13 13.93
C ALA A 20 2.83 -8.74 14.28
N VAL A 21 2.17 -8.05 15.22
CA VAL A 21 2.65 -6.81 15.85
C VAL A 21 2.56 -7.00 17.36
N GLU A 22 3.72 -6.98 18.03
CA GLU A 22 3.86 -7.27 19.45
C GLU A 22 4.65 -6.17 20.16
N PHE A 23 4.26 -5.88 21.41
CA PHE A 23 5.03 -5.03 22.31
C PHE A 23 5.07 -5.69 23.69
N ARG A 24 6.28 -5.98 24.19
CA ARG A 24 6.52 -6.60 25.51
C ARG A 24 5.74 -7.91 25.74
N GLY A 25 5.64 -8.76 24.72
CA GLY A 25 4.97 -10.06 24.82
C GLY A 25 3.47 -10.05 24.51
N ASP A 26 2.86 -8.88 24.36
CA ASP A 26 1.43 -8.70 24.10
C ASP A 26 1.14 -8.14 22.72
N ARG A 27 -0.04 -8.47 22.18
CA ARG A 27 -0.50 -7.94 20.89
C ARG A 27 -0.72 -6.43 20.98
N VAL A 28 -0.37 -5.70 19.93
CA VAL A 28 -0.72 -4.27 19.84
C VAL A 28 -2.19 -4.11 19.43
N GLY A 29 -2.98 -3.45 20.28
CA GLY A 29 -4.41 -3.18 20.02
C GLY A 29 -4.69 -1.88 19.28
N ASP A 30 -3.85 -0.86 19.45
CA ASP A 30 -3.96 0.43 18.75
C ASP A 30 -2.58 0.92 18.30
N ILE A 31 -2.46 1.22 17.01
CA ILE A 31 -1.22 1.69 16.37
C ILE A 31 -1.14 3.22 16.32
N LYS A 32 -2.24 3.96 16.54
CA LYS A 32 -2.30 5.42 16.37
C LYS A 32 -1.24 6.17 17.18
N PRO A 33 -0.98 5.83 18.47
CA PRO A 33 0.03 6.55 19.24
C PRO A 33 1.46 6.32 18.74
N ALA A 34 1.75 5.13 18.22
CA ALA A 34 3.05 4.82 17.63
C ALA A 34 3.19 5.48 16.26
N TRP A 35 2.13 5.47 15.45
CA TRP A 35 2.06 6.14 14.16
C TRP A 35 2.32 7.65 14.27
N ALA A 36 1.61 8.34 15.18
CA ALA A 36 1.78 9.78 15.37
C ALA A 36 3.22 10.15 15.76
N ARG A 37 3.84 9.36 16.66
CA ARG A 37 5.25 9.54 17.03
C ARG A 37 6.20 9.29 15.87
N ALA A 38 5.94 8.27 15.06
CA ALA A 38 6.74 7.98 13.87
C ALA A 38 6.65 9.10 12.83
N CYS A 39 5.43 9.63 12.57
CA CYS A 39 5.23 10.79 11.70
C CYS A 39 5.96 12.02 12.21
N GLN A 40 5.85 12.32 13.51
CA GLN A 40 6.57 13.42 14.13
C GLN A 40 8.09 13.28 13.97
N ALA A 41 8.64 12.10 14.28
CA ALA A 41 10.07 11.83 14.15
C ALA A 41 10.56 11.91 12.69
N ALA A 42 9.70 11.58 11.73
CA ALA A 42 10.00 11.66 10.30
C ALA A 42 9.69 13.03 9.66
N GLY A 43 9.12 13.99 10.42
CA GLY A 43 8.70 15.29 9.88
C GLY A 43 7.55 15.20 8.87
N ILE A 44 6.68 14.20 8.99
CA ILE A 44 5.55 13.98 8.08
C ILE A 44 4.26 14.49 8.71
N GLU A 45 3.61 15.44 8.05
CA GLU A 45 2.32 16.00 8.47
C GLU A 45 1.14 15.40 7.67
N GLY A 46 -0.04 15.33 8.29
CA GLY A 46 -1.28 14.90 7.64
C GLY A 46 -1.40 13.41 7.28
N ALA A 47 -0.35 12.60 7.48
CA ALA A 47 -0.39 11.18 7.19
C ALA A 47 -1.19 10.38 8.22
N THR A 48 -2.09 9.52 7.73
CA THR A 48 -2.88 8.61 8.56
C THR A 48 -2.35 7.17 8.43
N PRO A 49 -2.70 6.25 9.34
CA PRO A 49 -2.35 4.84 9.17
C PRO A 49 -2.89 4.20 7.87
N HIS A 50 -3.85 4.83 7.21
CA HIS A 50 -4.36 4.39 5.91
C HIS A 50 -3.50 4.86 4.72
N THR A 51 -2.73 5.94 4.90
CA THR A 51 -1.89 6.53 3.86
C THR A 51 -0.90 5.52 3.25
N PRO A 52 -0.19 4.66 4.00
CA PRO A 52 0.69 3.64 3.42
C PRO A 52 -0.01 2.69 2.44
N ARG A 53 -1.28 2.35 2.69
CA ARG A 53 -2.06 1.50 1.78
C ARG A 53 -2.30 2.22 0.45
N HIS A 54 -2.74 3.48 0.50
CA HIS A 54 -2.88 4.30 -0.71
C HIS A 54 -1.56 4.42 -1.46
N THR A 55 -0.46 4.70 -0.77
CA THR A 55 0.86 4.77 -1.38
C THR A 55 1.25 3.45 -2.06
N ALA A 56 0.98 2.29 -1.43
CA ALA A 56 1.28 1.00 -2.02
C ALA A 56 0.47 0.74 -3.30
N ILE A 57 -0.84 1.05 -3.29
CA ILE A 57 -1.72 0.93 -4.46
C ILE A 57 -1.26 1.88 -5.57
N THR A 58 -1.04 3.16 -5.27
CA THR A 58 -0.55 4.13 -6.26
C THR A 58 0.76 3.67 -6.90
N ARG A 59 1.69 3.07 -6.14
CA ARG A 59 2.95 2.56 -6.69
C ARG A 59 2.76 1.33 -7.58
N ALA A 60 1.82 0.44 -7.26
CA ALA A 60 1.47 -0.67 -8.15
C ALA A 60 0.84 -0.14 -9.46
N MET A 61 -0.05 0.84 -9.34
CA MET A 61 -0.72 1.47 -10.48
C MET A 61 0.27 2.16 -11.42
N GLN A 62 1.22 2.91 -10.85
CA GLN A 62 2.31 3.55 -11.60
C GLN A 62 3.22 2.54 -12.28
N ALA A 63 3.40 1.35 -11.68
CA ALA A 63 4.14 0.26 -12.29
C ALA A 63 3.37 -0.45 -13.42
N GLY A 64 2.11 -0.05 -13.68
CA GLY A 64 1.29 -0.59 -14.76
C GLY A 64 0.73 -1.98 -14.46
N VAL A 65 0.58 -2.34 -13.19
CA VAL A 65 -0.04 -3.63 -12.81
C VAL A 65 -1.51 -3.62 -13.25
N PRO A 66 -2.03 -4.73 -13.82
CA PRO A 66 -3.44 -4.81 -14.20
C PRO A 66 -4.38 -4.63 -12.98
N LEU A 67 -5.47 -3.90 -13.17
CA LEU A 67 -6.45 -3.61 -12.10
C LEU A 67 -7.00 -4.87 -11.42
N ALA A 68 -7.20 -5.95 -12.17
CA ALA A 68 -7.67 -7.23 -11.63
C ALA A 68 -6.66 -7.82 -10.62
N ASP A 69 -5.37 -7.75 -10.94
CA ASP A 69 -4.30 -8.26 -10.07
C ASP A 69 -4.14 -7.37 -8.83
N GLU A 70 -4.22 -6.05 -8.98
CA GLU A 70 -4.22 -5.12 -7.85
C GLU A 70 -5.42 -5.35 -6.93
N SER A 71 -6.61 -5.51 -7.50
CA SER A 71 -7.84 -5.79 -6.76
C SER A 71 -7.70 -7.09 -5.95
N ALA A 72 -7.24 -8.16 -6.59
CA ALA A 72 -7.01 -9.44 -5.95
C ALA A 72 -5.95 -9.37 -4.84
N PHE A 73 -4.88 -8.60 -5.05
CA PHE A 73 -3.79 -8.50 -4.08
C PHE A 73 -4.12 -7.61 -2.87
N PHE A 74 -4.71 -6.44 -3.11
CA PHE A 74 -5.02 -5.48 -2.04
C PHE A 74 -6.39 -5.71 -1.40
N GLY A 75 -7.27 -6.51 -2.02
CA GLY A 75 -8.65 -6.70 -1.57
C GLY A 75 -9.46 -5.42 -1.68
N VAL A 76 -9.28 -4.67 -2.76
CA VAL A 76 -10.01 -3.44 -3.07
C VAL A 76 -10.76 -3.68 -4.37
N ALA A 77 -12.04 -3.32 -4.43
CA ALA A 77 -12.82 -3.51 -5.64
C ALA A 77 -12.27 -2.67 -6.81
N VAL A 78 -12.37 -3.21 -8.03
CA VAL A 78 -11.82 -2.58 -9.25
C VAL A 78 -12.40 -1.18 -9.48
N ASP A 79 -13.70 -0.99 -9.23
CA ASP A 79 -14.38 0.30 -9.34
C ASP A 79 -13.74 1.39 -8.45
N ILE A 80 -13.32 1.02 -7.23
CA ILE A 80 -12.60 1.91 -6.32
C ILE A 80 -11.19 2.21 -6.85
N LEU A 81 -10.48 1.22 -7.39
CA LEU A 81 -9.15 1.44 -7.97
C LEU A 81 -9.22 2.37 -9.19
N GLU A 82 -10.20 2.16 -10.06
CA GLU A 82 -10.50 3.02 -11.21
C GLU A 82 -10.77 4.46 -10.78
N LYS A 83 -11.68 4.63 -9.81
CA LYS A 83 -12.10 5.94 -9.33
C LYS A 83 -10.98 6.70 -8.61
N VAL A 84 -10.20 6.02 -7.77
CA VAL A 84 -9.30 6.68 -6.81
C VAL A 84 -7.86 6.73 -7.31
N CYS A 85 -7.39 5.72 -8.04
CA CYS A 85 -5.96 5.56 -8.32
C CYS A 85 -5.60 5.46 -9.81
N PHE A 86 -6.51 5.05 -10.70
CA PHE A 86 -6.16 4.72 -12.08
C PHE A 86 -5.58 5.87 -12.89
N HIS A 87 -5.86 7.12 -12.53
CA HIS A 87 -5.24 8.30 -13.15
C HIS A 87 -3.71 8.38 -12.94
N HIS A 88 -3.14 7.56 -12.07
CA HIS A 88 -1.69 7.39 -11.91
C HIS A 88 -1.09 6.30 -12.81
N SER A 89 -1.91 5.55 -13.54
CA SER A 89 -1.45 4.51 -14.46
C SER A 89 -0.79 5.12 -15.70
N PRO A 90 0.30 4.54 -16.24
CA PRO A 90 0.83 4.95 -17.54
C PRO A 90 -0.16 4.71 -18.69
N ALA A 91 -1.16 3.83 -18.51
CA ALA A 91 -2.20 3.59 -19.50
C ALA A 91 -3.31 4.66 -19.49
N PHE A 92 -3.34 5.51 -18.46
CA PHE A 92 -4.38 6.52 -18.31
C PHE A 92 -4.37 7.49 -19.50
N GLN A 93 -5.46 7.51 -20.26
CA GLN A 93 -5.66 8.34 -21.46
C GLN A 93 -4.68 8.09 -22.61
N ALA A 94 -3.74 7.14 -22.51
CA ALA A 94 -2.72 6.90 -23.54
C ALA A 94 -3.33 6.51 -24.89
N ALA A 95 -4.22 5.51 -24.90
CA ALA A 95 -4.91 5.08 -26.11
C ALA A 95 -5.81 6.18 -26.70
N THR A 96 -6.43 7.00 -25.84
CA THR A 96 -7.25 8.14 -26.26
C THR A 96 -6.39 9.21 -26.92
N ALA A 97 -5.27 9.59 -26.32
CA ALA A 97 -4.33 10.56 -26.89
C ALA A 97 -3.79 10.08 -28.24
N GLU A 98 -3.42 8.80 -28.34
CA GLU A 98 -2.93 8.22 -29.59
C GLU A 98 -4.00 8.24 -30.70
N ALA A 99 -5.26 7.94 -30.36
CA ALA A 99 -6.37 8.04 -31.30
C ALA A 99 -6.60 9.47 -31.79
N MET A 100 -6.46 10.47 -30.92
CA MET A 100 -6.59 11.88 -31.29
C MET A 100 -5.44 12.37 -32.17
N ASN A 101 -4.23 11.82 -32.03
CA ASN A 101 -3.08 12.18 -32.88
C ASN A 101 -3.21 11.65 -34.33
N ARG A 102 -4.11 10.70 -34.58
CA ARG A 102 -4.36 10.13 -35.92
C ARG A 102 -5.49 10.83 -36.68
N ALA A 103 -6.25 11.70 -36.02
CA ALA A 103 -7.32 12.49 -36.60
C ALA A 103 -6.78 13.78 -37.22
#